data_AF-A0A3M1YJV2-F1
#
_entry.id   AF-A0A3M1YJV2-F1
#
_cell.length_a   1.000
_cell.length_b   1.000
_cell.length_c   1.000
_cell.angle_alpha   90.00
_cell.angle_beta   90.00
_cell.angle_gamma   90.00
#
_symmetry.space_group_name_H-M   'P 1'
#
loop_
_entity.id
_entity.type
_entity.pdbx_description
1 polymer ?
#
loop_
_entity_poly.entity_id
_entity_poly.type
_entity_poly.pdbx_seq_one_letter_code
_entity_poly.pdbx_strand_id
1 'polypeptide(L)' 'MAAKPKRVLFLMSDTGGGHRAAAQAIIDALKMKYGDQVETTMVDVFKLMAFPMN' A
#
# COMPACT_ATOMS: atom_id res chain seq x y z
N MET A 1 -1.83 27.80 3.37
CA MET A 1 -1.61 26.51 4.07
C MET A 1 -1.37 25.46 3.00
N ALA A 2 -0.26 24.72 3.04
CA ALA A 2 -0.03 23.64 2.08
C ALA A 2 -1.13 22.57 2.25
N ALA A 3 -1.70 22.08 1.14
CA ALA A 3 -2.70 21.04 1.20
C ALA A 3 -2.07 19.74 1.73
N LYS A 4 -2.73 19.08 2.69
CA LYS A 4 -2.24 17.81 3.25
C LYS A 4 -2.23 16.73 2.17
N PRO A 5 -1.19 15.88 2.07
CA PRO A 5 -1.13 14.79 1.11
C PRO A 5 -2.31 13.82 1.28
N LYS A 6 -2.77 13.28 0.16
CA LYS A 6 -3.80 12.23 0.13
C LYS A 6 -3.16 10.90 0.52
N ARG A 7 -3.80 10.16 1.42
CA ARG A 7 -3.29 8.89 1.94
C ARG A 7 -3.93 7.71 1.21
N VAL A 8 -3.12 6.78 0.72
CA VAL A 8 -3.55 5.58 0.01
C VAL A 8 -2.96 4.35 0.69
N LEU A 9 -3.83 3.45 1.14
CA LEU A 9 -3.46 2.20 1.80
C LEU A 9 -3.65 1.03 0.83
N PHE A 10 -2.57 0.30 0.56
CA PHE A 10 -2.56 -0.93 -0.21
C PHE A 10 -2.62 -2.12 0.73
N LEU A 11 -3.75 -2.82 0.72
CA LEU A 11 -3.93 -4.07 1.45
C LEU A 11 -3.58 -5.23 0.52
N MET A 12 -2.60 -6.04 0.90
CA MET A 12 -2.19 -7.23 0.14
C MET A 12 -1.87 -8.39 1.08
N SER A 13 -1.59 -9.55 0.49
CA SER A 13 -1.15 -10.76 1.20
C SER A 13 0.02 -11.38 0.44
N ASP A 14 1.16 -11.56 1.09
CA ASP A 14 2.36 -12.13 0.47
C ASP A 14 2.38 -13.66 0.62
N THR A 15 1.36 -14.34 0.10
CA THR A 15 1.24 -15.80 0.08
C THR A 15 1.94 -16.46 -1.12
N GLY A 16 2.82 -15.72 -1.82
CA GLY A 16 3.57 -16.22 -2.97
C GLY A 16 2.92 -16.03 -4.35
N GLY A 17 1.73 -15.41 -4.43
CA GLY A 17 0.99 -15.20 -5.69
C GLY A 17 1.41 -14.02 -6.58
N GLY A 18 2.54 -13.35 -6.30
CA GLY A 18 3.02 -12.21 -7.11
C GLY A 18 2.30 -10.87 -6.90
N HIS A 19 1.33 -10.78 -5.98
CA HIS A 19 0.53 -9.58 -5.73
C HIS A 19 1.34 -8.36 -5.24
N ARG A 20 2.50 -8.57 -4.58
CA ARG A 20 3.38 -7.47 -4.17
C ARG A 20 3.90 -6.66 -5.37
N ALA A 21 4.25 -7.33 -6.47
CA ALA A 21 4.81 -6.65 -7.64
C ALA A 21 3.78 -5.70 -8.28
N ALA A 22 2.52 -6.13 -8.37
CA ALA A 22 1.43 -5.30 -8.87
C ALA A 22 1.16 -4.08 -7.95
N ALA A 23 1.11 -4.28 -6.63
CA ALA A 23 0.94 -3.19 -5.67
C ALA A 23 2.09 -2.16 -5.77
N GLN A 24 3.33 -2.65 -5.91
CA GLN A 24 4.51 -1.78 -6.06
C GLN A 24 4.45 -0.95 -7.35
N ALA A 25 4.06 -1.56 -8.47
CA ALA A 25 3.93 -0.86 -9.75
C ALA A 25 2.90 0.29 -9.67
N ILE A 26 1.79 0.08 -8.96
CA ILE A 26 0.79 1.15 -8.76
C ILE A 26 1.34 2.25 -7.85
N ILE A 27 2.05 1.90 -6.77
CA ILE A 27 2.69 2.88 -5.88
C ILE A 27 3.69 3.74 -6.66
N ASP A 28 4.50 3.12 -7.50
CA ASP A 28 5.52 3.83 -8.29
C ASP A 28 4.86 4.77 -9.30
N ALA A 29 3.79 4.33 -9.97
CA ALA A 29 3.02 5.17 -10.87
C ALA A 29 2.36 6.37 -10.15
N LEU A 30 1.84 6.17 -8.93
CA LEU A 30 1.28 7.25 -8.12
C LEU A 30 2.35 8.27 -7.70
N LYS A 31 3.51 7.81 -7.25
CA LYS A 31 4.63 8.68 -6.89
C LYS A 31 5.16 9.45 -8.10
N MET A 32 5.29 8.79 -9.24
CA MET A 32 5.72 9.44 -10.48
C MET A 32 4.74 10.53 -10.94
N LYS A 33 3.44 10.30 -10.78
CA LYS A 33 2.40 11.23 -11.25
C LYS A 33 2.12 12.38 -10.27
N TYR A 34 2.17 12.13 -8.97
CA TYR A 34 1.67 13.06 -7.96
C TYR A 34 2.71 13.47 -6.90
N GLY A 35 3.89 12.84 -6.89
CA GLY A 35 4.98 13.17 -5.95
C GLY A 35 4.50 13.25 -4.50
N ASP A 36 4.86 14.34 -3.83
CA ASP A 36 4.55 14.58 -2.41
C ASP A 36 3.07 14.89 -2.13
N GLN A 37 2.22 14.94 -3.17
CA GLN A 37 0.77 15.12 -2.98
C GLN A 37 0.08 13.81 -2.53
N VAL A 38 0.77 12.67 -2.63
CA VAL A 38 0.25 11.35 -2.25
C VAL A 38 1.21 10.63 -1.30
N GLU A 39 0.66 10.15 -0.20
CA GLU A 39 1.35 9.29 0.77
C GLU A 39 0.81 7.86 0.62
N THR A 40 1.68 6.89 0.34
CA THR A 40 1.29 5.49 0.12
C THR A 40 1.81 4.57 1.22
N THR A 41 0.98 3.64 1.69
CA THR A 41 1.38 2.60 2.65
C THR A 41 0.97 1.23 2.12
N MET A 42 1.82 0.22 2.26
CA MET A 42 1.51 -1.17 1.89
C MET A 42 1.51 -2.05 3.14
N VAL A 43 0.45 -2.85 3.30
CA VAL A 43 0.22 -3.68 4.48
C VAL A 43 -0.07 -5.11 4.06
N ASP A 44 0.61 -6.05 4.70
CA ASP A 44 0.32 -7.48 4.62
C ASP A 44 -0.74 -7.86 5.66
N VAL A 45 -1.98 -8.03 5.21
CA VAL A 45 -3.11 -8.28 6.10
C VAL A 45 -2.96 -9.64 6.79
N PHE A 46 -2.40 -10.64 6.11
CA PHE A 46 -2.23 -11.97 6.68
C PHE A 46 -1.10 -12.02 7.71
N LYS A 47 -0.02 -11.25 7.53
CA LYS A 47 1.01 -11.15 8.59
C LYS A 47 0.54 -10.36 9.81
N LEU A 48 -0.38 -9.42 9.61
CA LEU A 48 -0.97 -8.68 10.73
C LEU A 48 -2.08 -9.44 11.45
N MET A 49 -2.61 -10.52 10.85
CA MET A 49 -3.57 -11.37 11.54
C MET A 49 -2.83 -12.17 12.62
N ALA A 50 -3.03 -11.82 13.89
CA ALA A 50 -2.67 -12.70 14.99
C ALA A 50 -3.73 -13.80 15.08
N PHE A 51 -3.31 -15.06 15.01
CA PHE A 51 -4.17 -16.19 15.34
C PHE A 51 -4.39 -16.26 16.87
N PRO A 52 -5.60 -16.57 17.38
CA PRO A 52 -6.84 -16.87 16.66
C PRO A 52 -7.56 -15.61 16.16
N MET A 53 -8.28 -15.73 15.04
CA MET A 53 -9.22 -14.70 14.59
C MET A 53 -10.39 -14.66 15.56
N ASN A 54 -10.48 -13.60 16.37
CA ASN A 54 -11.62 -13.36 17.26
C ASN A 54 -12.84 -12.89 16.47
#